data_AF-A0A6M2BTC9-F1
#
_entry.id   AF-A0A6M2BTC9-F1
#
_cell.length_a   1.000
_cell.length_b   1.000
_cell.length_c   1.000
_cell.angle_alpha   90.00
_cell.angle_beta   90.00
_cell.angle_gamma   90.00
#
_symmetry.space_group_name_H-M   'P 1'
#
loop_
_entity.id
_entity.type
_entity.pdbx_description
1 polymer ?
#
loop_
_entity_poly.entity_id
_entity_poly.type
_entity_poly.pdbx_seq_one_letter_code
_entity_poly.pdbx_strand_id
1 'polypeptide(L)'
;MLSLLAIALLIALGGALLLLRRERRHSERLARELGGKLALARSAAAADERRRLLADLHDDIGAKLTTLVHALDNPAHADLIRAVVQDFRDIVSRTQQDACTLLEALGQMREETEQRLDAVDSVLDWQQAADLPDPALDEAQVLHLFRIGRETVTNALRHGHARHIRVRVRAVADHLLLDFTDDGPGLRPSIPEAGLGRGTSSMRSRAEQLSGTIDWAPGTLGGTKVILEFPLPRQT
;
A
#
# COMPACT_ATOMS: atom_id res chain seq x y z
N MET A 1 -80.64 17.51 -3.90
CA MET A 1 -80.02 16.16 -3.75
C MET A 1 -78.89 15.91 -4.75
N LEU A 2 -79.06 16.17 -6.05
CA LEU A 2 -78.02 15.93 -7.07
C LEU A 2 -76.67 16.62 -6.79
N SER A 3 -76.66 17.85 -6.28
CA SER A 3 -75.43 18.60 -6.00
C SER A 3 -74.59 18.01 -4.85
N LEU A 4 -75.22 17.42 -3.82
CA LEU A 4 -74.51 16.81 -2.69
C LEU A 4 -73.83 15.49 -3.07
N LEU A 5 -74.50 14.68 -3.92
CA LEU A 5 -73.93 13.46 -4.48
C LEU A 5 -72.71 13.75 -5.37
N ALA A 6 -72.77 14.80 -6.18
CA ALA A 6 -71.65 15.23 -7.02
C ALA A 6 -70.44 15.66 -6.19
N ILE A 7 -70.65 16.43 -5.11
CA ILE A 7 -69.57 16.85 -4.19
C ILE A 7 -68.95 15.64 -3.48
N ALA A 8 -69.76 14.72 -2.97
CA ALA A 8 -69.28 13.50 -2.32
C ALA A 8 -68.42 12.63 -3.26
N LEU A 9 -68.85 12.50 -4.53
CA LEU A 9 -68.10 11.76 -5.55
C LEU A 9 -66.75 12.42 -5.86
N LEU A 10 -66.70 13.76 -5.96
CA LEU A 10 -65.46 14.50 -6.19
C LEU A 10 -64.47 14.34 -5.02
N ILE A 11 -64.97 14.38 -3.78
CA ILE A 11 -64.13 14.16 -2.58
C ILE A 11 -63.59 12.73 -2.57
N ALA A 12 -64.44 11.74 -2.83
CA ALA A 12 -64.02 10.34 -2.89
C ALA A 12 -62.99 10.09 -3.99
N LEU A 13 -63.20 10.65 -5.18
CA LEU A 13 -62.26 10.56 -6.31
C LEU A 13 -60.93 11.27 -5.99
N GLY A 14 -60.98 12.45 -5.38
CA GLY A 14 -59.80 13.18 -4.93
C GLY A 14 -59.00 12.43 -3.87
N GLY A 15 -59.69 11.80 -2.91
CA GLY A 15 -59.09 10.94 -1.89
C GLY A 15 -58.42 9.71 -2.49
N ALA A 16 -59.10 9.01 -3.41
CA ALA A 16 -58.54 7.87 -4.13
C ALA A 16 -57.30 8.24 -4.96
N LEU A 17 -57.35 9.37 -5.68
CA LEU A 17 -56.20 9.90 -6.43
C LEU A 17 -55.01 10.26 -5.51
N LEU A 18 -55.27 10.83 -4.33
CA LEU A 18 -54.24 11.14 -3.34
C LEU A 18 -53.58 9.88 -2.78
N LEU A 19 -54.37 8.85 -2.46
CA LEU A 19 -53.85 7.55 -1.99
C LEU A 19 -52.99 6.88 -3.05
N LEU A 20 -53.46 6.79 -4.30
CA LEU A 20 -52.70 6.24 -5.41
C LEU A 20 -51.40 7.01 -5.68
N ARG A 21 -51.43 8.35 -5.58
CA ARG A 21 -50.22 9.19 -5.68
C ARG A 21 -49.26 8.94 -4.53
N ARG A 22 -49.76 8.75 -3.31
CA ARG A 22 -48.95 8.49 -2.12
C ARG A 22 -48.27 7.13 -2.21
N GLU A 23 -49.00 6.11 -2.64
CA GLU A 23 -48.49 4.76 -2.85
C GLU A 23 -47.45 4.71 -3.97
N ARG A 24 -47.73 5.34 -5.13
CA ARG A 24 -46.73 5.49 -6.20
C ARG A 24 -45.45 6.17 -5.72
N ARG A 25 -45.56 7.29 -4.99
CA ARG A 25 -44.39 8.00 -4.44
C ARG A 25 -43.62 7.15 -3.43
N HIS A 26 -44.31 6.33 -2.64
CA HIS A 26 -43.66 5.45 -1.68
C HIS A 26 -42.91 4.33 -2.42
N SER A 27 -43.55 3.66 -3.37
CA SER A 27 -42.93 2.63 -4.22
C SER A 27 -41.73 3.18 -5.01
N GLU A 28 -41.84 4.39 -5.58
CA GLU A 28 -40.73 5.05 -6.28
C GLU A 28 -39.56 5.42 -5.35
N ARG A 29 -39.81 5.72 -4.07
CA ARG A 29 -38.77 5.97 -3.08
C ARG A 29 -38.05 4.68 -2.71
N LEU A 30 -38.81 3.63 -2.39
CA LEU A 30 -38.27 2.29 -2.11
C LEU A 30 -37.44 1.76 -3.30
N ALA A 31 -37.96 1.88 -4.52
CA ALA A 31 -37.25 1.47 -5.72
C ALA A 31 -35.92 2.23 -5.90
N ARG A 32 -35.91 3.54 -5.62
CA ARG A 32 -34.68 4.36 -5.65
C ARG A 32 -33.69 3.98 -4.56
N GLU A 33 -34.15 3.78 -3.33
CA GLU A 33 -33.28 3.37 -2.22
C GLU A 33 -32.66 1.99 -2.44
N LEU A 34 -33.47 1.02 -2.89
CA LEU A 34 -32.98 -0.32 -3.24
C LEU A 34 -32.02 -0.26 -4.43
N GLY A 35 -32.34 0.53 -5.46
CA GLY A 35 -31.45 0.75 -6.60
C GLY A 35 -30.10 1.34 -6.20
N GLY A 36 -30.10 2.35 -5.32
CA GLY A 36 -28.89 2.96 -4.78
C GLY A 36 -28.05 1.99 -3.95
N LYS A 37 -28.68 1.22 -3.06
CA LYS A 37 -27.99 0.19 -2.26
C LYS A 37 -27.39 -0.91 -3.13
N LEU A 38 -28.10 -1.36 -4.16
CA LEU A 38 -27.62 -2.39 -5.07
C LEU A 38 -26.44 -1.89 -5.93
N ALA A 39 -26.49 -0.63 -6.37
CA ALA A 39 -25.39 -0.01 -7.10
C ALA A 39 -24.13 0.12 -6.25
N LEU A 40 -24.26 0.57 -5.00
CA LEU A 40 -23.15 0.63 -4.03
C LEU A 40 -22.57 -0.76 -3.77
N ALA A 41 -23.42 -1.76 -3.48
CA ALA A 41 -22.98 -3.13 -3.23
C ALA A 41 -22.26 -3.73 -4.45
N ARG A 42 -22.75 -3.49 -5.68
CA ARG A 42 -22.08 -3.94 -6.90
C ARG A 42 -20.73 -3.26 -7.11
N SER A 43 -20.64 -1.95 -6.86
CA SER A 43 -19.37 -1.22 -6.95
C SER A 43 -18.35 -1.74 -5.94
N ALA A 44 -18.79 -1.97 -4.70
CA ALA A 44 -17.93 -2.52 -3.65
C ALA A 44 -17.47 -3.94 -3.97
N ALA A 45 -18.37 -4.81 -4.43
CA ALA A 45 -18.02 -6.17 -4.85
C ALA A 45 -17.07 -6.18 -6.06
N ALA A 46 -17.28 -5.32 -7.04
CA ALA A 46 -16.39 -5.19 -8.20
C ALA A 46 -14.99 -4.67 -7.80
N ALA A 47 -14.92 -3.75 -6.82
CA ALA A 47 -13.66 -3.28 -6.27
C ALA A 47 -12.93 -4.38 -5.49
N ASP A 48 -13.64 -5.16 -4.67
CA ASP A 48 -13.06 -6.28 -3.92
C ASP A 48 -12.52 -7.37 -4.86
N GLU A 49 -13.28 -7.73 -5.89
CA GLU A 49 -12.86 -8.70 -6.89
C GLU A 49 -11.63 -8.22 -7.66
N ARG A 50 -11.60 -6.94 -8.03
CA ARG A 50 -10.44 -6.33 -8.67
C ARG A 50 -9.21 -6.39 -7.76
N ARG A 51 -9.35 -6.17 -6.45
CA ARG A 51 -8.25 -6.30 -5.48
C ARG A 51 -7.74 -7.73 -5.41
N ARG A 52 -8.64 -8.73 -5.30
CA ARG A 52 -8.27 -10.16 -5.26
C ARG A 52 -7.53 -10.59 -6.51
N LEU A 53 -8.07 -10.27 -7.69
CA LEU A 53 -7.43 -10.59 -8.97
C LEU A 53 -6.03 -9.95 -9.08
N LEU A 54 -5.86 -8.73 -8.57
CA LEU A 54 -4.56 -8.07 -8.56
C LEU A 54 -3.57 -8.71 -7.57
N ALA A 55 -4.03 -9.20 -6.42
CA ALA A 55 -3.21 -9.95 -5.47
C ALA A 55 -2.76 -11.29 -6.07
N ASP A 56 -3.70 -12.05 -6.66
CA ASP A 56 -3.39 -13.33 -7.31
C ASP A 56 -2.43 -13.14 -8.49
N LEU A 57 -2.64 -12.11 -9.32
CA LEU A 57 -1.72 -11.77 -10.41
C LEU A 57 -0.35 -11.35 -9.89
N HIS A 58 -0.28 -10.59 -8.80
CA HIS A 58 0.97 -10.16 -8.19
C HIS A 58 1.81 -11.37 -7.75
N ASP A 59 1.20 -12.36 -7.13
CA ASP A 59 1.90 -13.51 -6.57
C ASP A 59 2.29 -14.52 -7.66
N ASP A 60 1.36 -14.87 -8.55
CA ASP A 60 1.61 -15.83 -9.63
C ASP A 60 2.61 -15.33 -10.66
N ILE A 61 2.48 -14.07 -11.09
CA ILE A 61 3.39 -13.49 -12.08
C ILE A 61 4.74 -13.15 -11.41
N GLY A 62 4.73 -12.67 -10.16
CA GLY A 62 5.94 -12.41 -9.39
C GLY A 62 6.80 -13.65 -9.21
N ALA A 63 6.18 -14.80 -8.90
CA ALA A 63 6.86 -16.08 -8.78
C ALA A 63 7.43 -16.56 -10.12
N LYS A 64 6.62 -16.54 -11.20
CA LYS A 64 7.05 -17.00 -12.54
C LYS A 64 8.20 -16.16 -13.10
N LEU A 65 8.17 -14.86 -12.89
CA LEU A 65 9.23 -13.96 -13.31
C LEU A 65 10.51 -14.17 -12.49
N THR A 66 10.39 -14.43 -11.19
CA THR A 66 11.53 -14.79 -10.34
C THR A 66 12.21 -16.07 -10.83
N THR A 67 11.40 -17.07 -11.20
CA THR A 67 11.89 -18.32 -11.81
C THR A 67 12.60 -18.07 -13.15
N LEU A 68 12.06 -17.21 -14.02
CA LEU A 68 12.69 -16.83 -15.29
C LEU A 68 14.02 -16.09 -15.10
N VAL A 69 14.10 -15.19 -14.11
CA VAL A 69 15.34 -14.50 -13.75
C VAL A 69 16.41 -15.50 -13.27
N HIS A 70 16.00 -16.55 -12.56
CA HIS A 70 16.91 -17.61 -12.10
C HIS A 70 17.31 -18.60 -13.20
N ALA A 71 16.48 -18.78 -14.22
CA ALA A 71 16.73 -19.71 -15.33
C ALA A 71 17.68 -19.16 -16.42
N LEU A 72 18.07 -17.89 -16.36
CA LEU A 72 18.93 -17.24 -17.36
C LEU A 72 20.35 -17.02 -16.81
N ASP A 73 21.31 -17.77 -17.34
CA ASP A 73 22.74 -17.74 -16.96
C ASP A 73 23.50 -16.46 -17.39
N ASN A 74 22.82 -15.47 -18.00
CA ASN A 74 23.46 -14.25 -18.49
C ASN A 74 23.15 -13.02 -17.60
N PRO A 75 24.15 -12.44 -16.90
CA PRO A 75 23.97 -11.33 -15.97
C PRO A 75 23.27 -10.10 -16.57
N ALA A 76 23.53 -9.80 -17.84
CA ALA A 76 22.98 -8.62 -18.53
C ALA A 76 21.45 -8.73 -18.80
N HIS A 77 20.94 -9.95 -18.97
CA HIS A 77 19.51 -10.20 -19.20
C HIS A 77 18.74 -10.32 -17.88
N ALA A 78 19.34 -10.89 -16.84
CA ALA A 78 18.75 -11.02 -15.51
C ALA A 78 18.43 -9.65 -14.89
N ASP A 79 19.44 -8.80 -14.83
CA ASP A 79 19.51 -7.59 -15.62
C ASP A 79 18.23 -6.74 -15.84
N LEU A 80 17.97 -6.58 -17.13
CA LEU A 80 16.79 -6.01 -17.77
C LEU A 80 15.47 -6.66 -17.32
N ILE A 81 15.42 -7.98 -17.12
CA ILE A 81 14.20 -8.67 -16.70
C ILE A 81 13.83 -8.23 -15.28
N ARG A 82 14.78 -8.15 -14.34
CA ARG A 82 14.51 -7.59 -13.01
C ARG A 82 13.91 -6.19 -13.10
N ALA A 83 14.40 -5.33 -13.99
CA ALA A 83 13.84 -3.99 -14.19
C ALA A 83 12.39 -4.05 -14.71
N VAL A 84 12.10 -4.87 -15.72
CA VAL A 84 10.73 -5.06 -16.25
C VAL A 84 9.79 -5.67 -15.20
N VAL A 85 10.29 -6.61 -14.39
CA VAL A 85 9.55 -7.20 -13.26
C VAL A 85 9.26 -6.15 -12.20
N GLN A 86 10.23 -5.29 -11.90
CA GLN A 86 10.06 -4.18 -10.98
C GLN A 86 9.06 -3.17 -11.54
N ASP A 87 9.14 -2.81 -12.83
CA ASP A 87 8.19 -1.91 -13.48
C ASP A 87 6.77 -2.49 -13.51
N PHE A 88 6.61 -3.80 -13.76
CA PHE A 88 5.31 -4.46 -13.70
C PHE A 88 4.77 -4.54 -12.28
N ARG A 89 5.61 -4.94 -11.31
CA ARG A 89 5.25 -4.89 -9.88
C ARG A 89 4.90 -3.47 -9.47
N ASP A 90 5.56 -2.47 -10.05
CA ASP A 90 5.35 -1.07 -9.79
C ASP A 90 4.03 -0.54 -10.37
N ILE A 91 3.58 -1.04 -11.52
CA ILE A 91 2.28 -0.76 -12.11
C ILE A 91 1.16 -1.45 -11.32
N VAL A 92 1.35 -2.71 -10.92
CA VAL A 92 0.33 -3.50 -10.22
C VAL A 92 0.11 -3.01 -8.78
N SER A 93 1.19 -2.70 -8.06
CA SER A 93 1.10 -2.24 -6.66
C SER A 93 0.70 -0.77 -6.49
N ARG A 94 0.70 0.03 -7.57
CA ARG A 94 0.17 1.42 -7.57
C ARG A 94 -1.33 1.51 -7.23
N THR A 95 -2.04 0.38 -7.15
CA THR A 95 -3.50 0.35 -6.97
C THR A 95 -3.93 -0.19 -5.60
N GLN A 96 -3.01 -0.40 -4.65
CA GLN A 96 -3.31 -1.13 -3.40
C GLN A 96 -2.98 -0.41 -2.09
N GLN A 97 -2.39 0.79 -2.13
CA GLN A 97 -2.09 1.52 -0.90
C GLN A 97 -2.94 2.77 -0.83
N ASP A 98 -4.07 2.62 -0.13
CA ASP A 98 -4.96 3.72 0.19
C ASP A 98 -4.22 4.71 1.10
N ALA A 99 -4.56 6.00 0.97
CA ALA A 99 -4.06 7.03 1.89
C ALA A 99 -4.42 6.65 3.34
N CYS A 100 -3.44 6.70 4.23
CA CYS A 100 -3.57 6.30 5.63
C CYS A 100 -2.67 7.18 6.51
N THR A 101 -2.80 7.07 7.84
CA THR A 101 -1.91 7.80 8.74
C THR A 101 -0.52 7.16 8.76
N LEU A 102 0.51 7.93 9.15
CA LEU A 102 1.87 7.41 9.27
C LEU A 102 1.94 6.19 10.20
N LEU A 103 1.25 6.24 11.34
CA LEU A 103 1.23 5.13 12.31
C LEU A 103 0.55 3.89 11.73
N GLU A 104 -0.51 4.04 10.94
CA GLU A 104 -1.15 2.95 10.22
C GLU A 104 -0.19 2.31 9.20
N ALA A 105 0.48 3.13 8.39
CA ALA A 105 1.47 2.67 7.41
C ALA A 105 2.64 1.91 8.07
N LEU A 106 3.17 2.44 9.18
CA LEU A 106 4.24 1.81 9.94
C LEU A 106 3.78 0.50 10.60
N GLY A 107 2.55 0.46 11.13
CA GLY A 107 1.98 -0.76 11.72
C GLY A 107 1.84 -1.89 10.71
N GLN A 108 1.31 -1.58 9.54
CA GLN A 108 1.22 -2.53 8.42
C GLN A 108 2.61 -2.97 7.91
N MET A 109 3.57 -2.05 7.78
CA MET A 109 4.95 -2.39 7.40
C MET A 109 5.60 -3.32 8.43
N ARG A 110 5.39 -3.06 9.72
CA ARG A 110 5.88 -3.91 10.80
C ARG A 110 5.31 -5.31 10.69
N GLU A 111 3.99 -5.44 10.55
CA GLU A 111 3.32 -6.73 10.41
C GLU A 111 3.85 -7.52 9.19
N GLU A 112 3.96 -6.87 8.03
CA GLU A 112 4.52 -7.52 6.83
C GLU A 112 5.98 -7.96 7.06
N THR A 113 6.76 -7.14 7.76
CA THR A 113 8.16 -7.45 8.07
C THR A 113 8.26 -8.64 9.02
N GLU A 114 7.48 -8.66 10.10
CA GLU A 114 7.41 -9.78 11.06
C GLU A 114 7.09 -11.09 10.33
N GLN A 115 6.02 -11.11 9.50
CA GLN A 115 5.63 -12.29 8.73
C GLN A 115 6.74 -12.81 7.81
N ARG A 116 7.48 -11.91 7.15
CA ARG A 116 8.59 -12.28 6.26
C ARG A 116 9.76 -12.89 7.01
N LEU A 117 10.05 -12.39 8.21
CA LEU A 117 11.17 -12.86 9.02
C LEU A 117 10.85 -14.19 9.71
N ASP A 118 9.61 -14.36 10.18
CA ASP A 118 9.12 -15.62 10.76
C ASP A 118 9.24 -16.78 9.76
N ALA A 119 9.00 -16.52 8.48
CA ALA A 119 9.12 -17.53 7.41
C ALA A 119 10.56 -18.07 7.20
N VAL A 120 11.57 -17.39 7.74
CA VAL A 120 13.00 -17.74 7.61
C VAL A 120 13.74 -17.77 8.95
N ASP A 121 12.99 -17.96 10.05
CA ASP A 121 13.52 -18.05 11.43
C ASP A 121 14.45 -16.89 11.82
N SER A 122 14.11 -15.67 11.39
CA SER A 122 14.86 -14.44 11.69
C SER A 122 14.10 -13.56 12.68
N VAL A 123 14.82 -12.69 13.39
CA VAL A 123 14.25 -11.88 14.48
C VAL A 123 14.14 -10.41 14.07
N LEU A 124 12.97 -9.81 14.33
CA LEU A 124 12.74 -8.38 14.20
C LEU A 124 12.92 -7.66 15.54
N ASP A 125 13.79 -6.65 15.57
CA ASP A 125 13.91 -5.66 16.66
C ASP A 125 13.28 -4.34 16.19
N TRP A 126 11.98 -4.16 16.43
CA TRP A 126 11.24 -2.94 16.06
C TRP A 126 11.26 -1.91 17.18
N GLN A 127 11.89 -0.76 16.92
CA GLN A 127 12.09 0.32 17.89
C GLN A 127 11.44 1.60 17.37
N GLN A 128 10.31 1.97 17.96
CA GLN A 128 9.52 3.11 17.55
C GLN A 128 9.39 4.12 18.69
N ALA A 129 9.66 5.39 18.41
CA ALA A 129 9.45 6.45 19.39
C ALA A 129 7.95 6.59 19.72
N ALA A 130 7.61 6.73 21.00
CA ALA A 130 6.22 6.79 21.46
C ALA A 130 5.51 8.10 21.08
N ASP A 131 6.28 9.15 20.82
CA ASP A 131 5.85 10.52 20.52
C ASP A 131 5.94 10.85 19.01
N LEU A 132 5.87 9.84 18.15
CA LEU A 132 5.84 10.07 16.71
C LEU A 132 4.60 10.89 16.30
N PRO A 133 4.77 11.93 15.46
CA PRO A 133 3.64 12.61 14.84
C PRO A 133 2.90 11.64 13.91
N ASP A 134 1.58 11.82 13.76
CA ASP A 134 0.75 10.94 12.93
C ASP A 134 0.00 11.71 11.82
N PRO A 135 0.72 12.32 10.85
CA PRO A 135 0.07 12.98 9.73
C PRO A 135 -0.56 11.96 8.77
N ALA A 136 -1.56 12.40 8.00
CA ALA A 136 -2.06 11.64 6.86
C ALA A 136 -1.01 11.63 5.75
N LEU A 137 -0.70 10.45 5.22
CA LEU A 137 0.16 10.25 4.06
C LEU A 137 -0.71 10.06 2.82
N ASP A 138 -0.30 10.65 1.70
CA ASP A 138 -0.95 10.38 0.42
C ASP A 138 -0.59 8.98 -0.12
N GLU A 139 -1.35 8.50 -1.10
CA GLU A 139 -1.17 7.17 -1.71
C GLU A 139 0.26 6.95 -2.23
N ALA A 140 0.89 8.00 -2.78
CA ALA A 140 2.25 7.91 -3.31
C ALA A 140 3.29 7.80 -2.19
N GLN A 141 3.10 8.54 -1.10
CA GLN A 141 3.96 8.49 0.09
C GLN A 141 3.91 7.11 0.74
N VAL A 142 2.69 6.59 0.97
CA VAL A 142 2.50 5.24 1.53
C VAL A 142 3.18 4.22 0.61
N LEU A 143 2.91 4.27 -0.70
CA LEU A 143 3.49 3.35 -1.68
C LEU A 143 5.02 3.35 -1.67
N HIS A 144 5.65 4.52 -1.70
CA HIS A 144 7.12 4.63 -1.76
C HIS A 144 7.76 4.18 -0.45
N LEU A 145 7.18 4.52 0.70
CA LEU A 145 7.61 4.07 2.02
C LEU A 145 7.62 2.54 2.12
N PHE A 146 6.52 1.88 1.75
CA PHE A 146 6.43 0.42 1.76
C PHE A 146 7.42 -0.25 0.84
N ARG A 147 7.59 0.27 -0.38
CA ARG A 147 8.52 -0.32 -1.34
C ARG A 147 9.96 -0.23 -0.88
N ILE A 148 10.37 0.89 -0.28
CA ILE A 148 11.71 1.04 0.28
C ILE A 148 11.89 0.06 1.44
N GLY A 149 10.93 -0.03 2.35
CA GLY A 149 10.97 -0.99 3.46
C GLY A 149 11.08 -2.45 2.98
N ARG A 150 10.20 -2.87 2.07
CA ARG A 150 10.18 -4.23 1.51
C ARG A 150 11.46 -4.59 0.76
N GLU A 151 11.98 -3.69 -0.06
CA GLU A 151 13.23 -3.91 -0.80
C GLU A 151 14.41 -4.02 0.19
N THR A 152 14.43 -3.18 1.23
CA THR A 152 15.45 -3.23 2.27
C THR A 152 15.45 -4.56 3.03
N VAL A 153 14.28 -5.01 3.49
CA VAL A 153 14.12 -6.31 4.17
C VAL A 153 14.48 -7.47 3.22
N THR A 154 14.05 -7.41 1.97
CA THR A 154 14.37 -8.43 0.96
C THR A 154 15.89 -8.52 0.73
N ASN A 155 16.58 -7.38 0.67
CA ASN A 155 18.03 -7.34 0.51
C ASN A 155 18.75 -7.92 1.73
N ALA A 156 18.31 -7.58 2.95
CA ALA A 156 18.86 -8.14 4.18
C ALA A 156 18.71 -9.68 4.25
N LEU A 157 17.53 -10.21 3.92
CA LEU A 157 17.28 -11.65 3.95
C LEU A 157 17.99 -12.41 2.81
N ARG A 158 17.90 -11.90 1.58
CA ARG A 158 18.38 -12.60 0.38
C ARG A 158 19.88 -12.47 0.16
N HIS A 159 20.43 -11.29 0.39
CA HIS A 159 21.84 -11.00 0.15
C HIS A 159 22.65 -10.96 1.45
N GLY A 160 22.03 -10.45 2.52
CA GLY A 160 22.67 -10.39 3.83
C GLY A 160 22.67 -11.74 4.55
N HIS A 161 21.75 -12.66 4.23
CA HIS A 161 21.46 -13.84 5.05
C HIS A 161 21.27 -13.47 6.53
N ALA A 162 20.68 -12.30 6.75
CA ALA A 162 20.52 -11.72 8.07
C ALA A 162 19.62 -12.59 8.94
N ARG A 163 20.02 -12.79 10.19
CA ARG A 163 19.21 -13.45 11.22
C ARG A 163 18.56 -12.45 12.16
N HIS A 164 19.07 -11.23 12.20
CA HIS A 164 18.53 -10.14 13.00
C HIS A 164 18.41 -8.90 12.14
N ILE A 165 17.21 -8.34 12.10
CA ILE A 165 16.96 -7.04 11.48
C ILE A 165 16.40 -6.13 12.55
N ARG A 166 17.05 -4.98 12.74
CA ARG A 166 16.54 -3.90 13.56
C ARG A 166 15.91 -2.84 12.67
N VAL A 167 14.72 -2.38 13.04
CA VAL A 167 14.08 -1.20 12.44
C VAL A 167 13.92 -0.14 13.51
N ARG A 168 14.41 1.07 13.25
CA ARG A 168 14.21 2.22 14.12
C ARG A 168 13.40 3.29 13.41
N VAL A 169 12.36 3.77 14.07
CA VAL A 169 11.50 4.84 13.58
C VAL A 169 11.53 6.01 14.54
N ARG A 170 11.92 7.18 14.03
CA ARG A 170 12.02 8.43 14.79
C ARG A 170 11.53 9.59 13.95
N ALA A 171 11.00 10.63 14.57
CA ALA A 171 10.80 11.91 13.92
C ALA A 171 11.80 12.92 14.49
N VAL A 172 12.42 13.72 13.62
CA VAL A 172 13.30 14.81 14.02
C VAL A 172 12.79 16.07 13.31
N ALA A 173 12.32 17.04 14.09
CA ALA A 173 11.56 18.17 13.58
C ALA A 173 10.38 17.69 12.71
N ASP A 174 10.31 18.12 11.44
CA ASP A 174 9.25 17.76 10.50
C ASP A 174 9.65 16.58 9.60
N HIS A 175 10.72 15.83 9.90
CA HIS A 175 11.19 14.72 9.08
C HIS A 175 10.99 13.36 9.78
N LEU A 176 10.60 12.36 9.00
CA LEU A 176 10.69 10.96 9.42
C LEU A 176 12.10 10.45 9.16
N LEU A 177 12.70 9.81 10.15
CA LEU A 177 13.93 9.04 10.03
C LEU A 177 13.61 7.57 10.30
N LEU A 178 13.75 6.75 9.26
CA LEU A 178 13.53 5.31 9.30
C LEU A 178 14.84 4.60 8.97
N ASP A 179 15.39 3.84 9.92
CA ASP A 179 16.61 3.08 9.70
C ASP A 179 16.43 1.57 9.87
N PHE A 180 16.93 0.82 8.89
CA PHE A 180 16.96 -0.64 8.89
C PHE A 180 18.41 -1.07 9.06
N THR A 181 18.71 -1.93 10.01
CA THR A 181 20.05 -2.47 10.24
C THR A 181 20.01 -3.99 10.28
N ASP A 182 20.78 -4.66 9.44
CA ASP A 182 20.94 -6.11 9.45
C ASP A 182 22.28 -6.57 10.07
N ASP A 183 22.38 -7.86 10.40
CA ASP A 183 23.56 -8.54 10.92
C ASP A 183 24.30 -9.41 9.87
N GLY A 184 24.06 -9.15 8.58
CA GLY A 184 24.72 -9.84 7.48
C GLY A 184 26.21 -9.48 7.30
N PRO A 185 26.84 -9.87 6.18
CA PRO A 185 28.25 -9.57 5.90
C PRO A 185 28.52 -8.10 5.52
N GLY A 186 27.49 -7.26 5.46
CA GLY A 186 27.58 -5.84 5.15
C GLY A 186 27.83 -5.51 3.67
N LEU A 187 28.08 -4.23 3.41
CA LEU A 187 28.44 -3.72 2.08
C LEU A 187 29.84 -4.21 1.70
N ARG A 188 29.98 -4.88 0.55
CA ARG A 188 31.31 -5.28 0.06
C ARG A 188 32.16 -4.01 -0.19
N PRO A 189 33.36 -3.87 0.42
CA PRO A 189 34.14 -2.63 0.40
C PRO A 189 34.62 -2.17 -1.00
N SER A 190 34.46 -3.00 -2.02
CA SER A 190 35.03 -2.82 -3.36
C SER A 190 34.00 -2.48 -4.45
N ILE A 191 32.76 -2.16 -4.08
CA ILE A 191 31.73 -1.75 -5.04
C ILE A 191 31.69 -0.21 -5.05
N PRO A 192 32.10 0.47 -6.15
CA PRO A 192 31.92 1.92 -6.29
C PRO A 192 30.44 2.31 -6.11
N GLU A 193 30.12 3.55 -5.75
CA GLU A 193 28.71 4.03 -5.72
C GLU A 193 27.97 3.75 -7.04
N ALA A 194 28.69 3.76 -8.16
CA ALA A 194 28.19 3.41 -9.49
C ALA A 194 27.94 1.89 -9.72
N GLY A 195 28.38 1.03 -8.80
CA GLY A 195 28.21 -0.42 -8.82
C GLY A 195 27.17 -0.95 -7.82
N LEU A 196 26.56 -0.07 -7.01
CA LEU A 196 25.39 -0.42 -6.21
C LEU A 196 24.27 -0.80 -7.19
N GLY A 197 23.88 -2.08 -7.23
CA GLY A 197 22.99 -2.62 -8.26
C GLY A 197 21.65 -1.90 -8.39
N ARG A 198 20.89 -2.18 -9.46
CA ARG A 198 19.62 -1.49 -9.82
C ARG A 198 18.61 -1.31 -8.67
N GLY A 199 18.58 -2.21 -7.68
CA GLY A 199 17.73 -2.08 -6.50
C GLY A 199 17.99 -0.81 -5.68
N THR A 200 19.26 -0.41 -5.54
CA THR A 200 19.64 0.83 -4.84
C THR A 200 19.26 2.09 -5.62
N SER A 201 19.41 2.07 -6.95
CA SER A 201 18.95 3.16 -7.83
C SER A 201 17.44 3.34 -7.77
N SER A 202 16.68 2.25 -7.70
CA SER A 202 15.22 2.29 -7.56
C SER A 202 14.80 2.85 -6.20
N MET A 203 15.46 2.42 -5.11
CA MET A 203 15.21 2.99 -3.78
C MET A 203 15.56 4.48 -3.70
N ARG A 204 16.66 4.92 -4.34
CA ARG A 204 17.03 6.34 -4.41
C ARG A 204 15.99 7.18 -5.13
N SER A 205 15.53 6.73 -6.31
CA SER A 205 14.47 7.43 -7.03
C SER A 205 13.16 7.50 -6.23
N ARG A 206 12.81 6.46 -5.47
CA ARG A 206 11.62 6.49 -4.60
C ARG A 206 11.79 7.43 -3.40
N ALA A 207 12.98 7.51 -2.81
CA ALA A 207 13.28 8.49 -1.77
C ALA A 207 13.16 9.92 -2.32
N GLU A 208 13.63 10.17 -3.54
CA GLU A 208 13.44 11.46 -4.23
C GLU A 208 11.96 11.78 -4.45
N GLN A 209 11.11 10.81 -4.80
CA GLN A 209 9.65 11.00 -4.91
C GLN A 209 8.99 11.36 -3.57
N LEU A 210 9.58 10.93 -2.45
CA LEU A 210 9.18 11.36 -1.10
C LEU A 210 9.72 12.75 -0.73
N SER A 211 10.45 13.42 -1.64
CA SER A 211 11.24 14.62 -1.34
C SER A 211 12.28 14.39 -0.23
N GLY A 212 12.77 13.16 -0.12
CA GLY A 212 13.69 12.70 0.90
C GLY A 212 15.03 12.23 0.36
N THR A 213 15.84 11.66 1.25
CA THR A 213 17.15 11.07 0.97
C THR A 213 17.20 9.62 1.44
N ILE A 214 18.07 8.84 0.83
CA ILE A 214 18.37 7.48 1.28
C ILE A 214 19.86 7.20 1.20
N ASP A 215 20.41 6.67 2.28
CA ASP A 215 21.83 6.38 2.42
C ASP A 215 22.08 4.96 2.93
N TRP A 216 23.26 4.45 2.62
CA TRP A 216 23.76 3.15 3.08
C TRP A 216 25.03 3.33 3.88
N ALA A 217 25.09 2.69 5.05
CA ALA A 217 26.24 2.73 5.94
C ALA A 217 26.54 1.33 6.50
N PRO A 218 27.74 1.09 7.04
CA PRO A 218 28.00 -0.11 7.84
C PRO A 218 27.00 -0.23 9.00
N GLY A 219 26.43 -1.42 9.15
CA GLY A 219 25.44 -1.74 10.17
C GLY A 219 26.04 -1.85 11.56
N THR A 220 25.34 -1.33 12.57
CA THR A 220 25.75 -1.47 13.98
C THR A 220 25.68 -2.91 14.49
N LEU A 221 25.08 -3.82 13.73
CA LEU A 221 25.02 -5.26 14.00
C LEU A 221 26.07 -6.07 13.20
N GLY A 222 26.89 -5.40 12.38
CA GLY A 222 27.87 -6.03 11.48
C GLY A 222 27.47 -6.03 10.00
N GLY A 223 26.18 -5.90 9.69
CA GLY A 223 25.64 -5.92 8.33
C GLY A 223 25.54 -4.56 7.66
N THR A 224 24.42 -4.29 6.99
CA THR A 224 24.16 -3.01 6.32
C THR A 224 23.16 -2.19 7.12
N LYS A 225 23.35 -0.87 7.13
CA LYS A 225 22.36 0.08 7.60
C LYS A 225 21.81 0.86 6.41
N VAL A 226 20.50 0.83 6.21
CA VAL A 226 19.79 1.69 5.25
C VAL A 226 19.07 2.78 6.03
N ILE A 227 19.24 4.03 5.63
CA ILE A 227 18.68 5.19 6.32
C ILE A 227 17.81 5.93 5.32
N LEU A 228 16.50 5.98 5.57
CA LEU A 228 15.55 6.78 4.82
C LEU A 228 15.18 8.01 5.66
N GLU A 229 15.30 9.19 5.07
CA GLU A 229 14.83 10.45 5.65
C GLU A 229 13.90 11.15 4.67
N PHE A 230 12.71 11.58 5.09
CA PHE A 230 11.84 12.39 4.24
C PHE A 230 10.92 13.31 5.06
N PRO A 231 10.47 14.44 4.48
CA PRO A 231 9.60 15.38 5.17
C PRO A 231 8.19 14.81 5.37
N LEU A 232 7.68 14.96 6.59
CA LEU A 232 6.32 14.66 6.96
C LEU A 232 5.38 15.81 6.58
N PRO A 233 4.15 15.52 6.10
CA PRO A 233 3.13 16.54 5.91
C PRO A 233 2.85 17.27 7.23
N ARG A 234 2.67 18.59 7.17
CA ARG A 234 2.26 19.36 8.35
C ARG A 234 0.85 18.94 8.74
N GLN A 235 0.64 18.64 10.02
CA GLN A 235 -0.70 18.47 10.58
C GLN A 235 -1.41 19.84 10.53
N THR A 236 -2.42 19.97 9.66
CA THR A 236 -3.37 21.11 9.66
C THR A 236 -4.44 20.93 10.71
#